data_AF-A0A0X8GZ82-F1
#
_entry.id   AF-A0A0X8GZ82-F1
#
_cell.length_a   1.000
_cell.length_b   1.000
_cell.length_c   1.000
_cell.angle_alpha   90.00
_cell.angle_beta   90.00
_cell.angle_gamma   90.00
#
_symmetry.space_group_name_H-M   'P 1'
#
loop_
_entity.id
_entity.type
_entity.pdbx_description
1 polymer ?
#
loop_
_entity_poly.entity_id
_entity_poly.type
_entity_poly.pdbx_seq_one_letter_code
_entity_poly.pdbx_strand_id
1 'polypeptide(L)'
;MDYITKKISNWLLKENYITDDQADDIIYALEIVISNILPFTTILILGVVFQQLTKTVLFFLVFVGFRILRDRYHAPTFLKCYILTVGSFISCLVMSLIINLEVQLLFTFYMVILNILLFVVFKTKIDEGQNQKSNFIYNFILITYNSLCLILSKFVLHEYTVFLSVLGLIIVSTSIAKEKSN
;
A
#
# COMPACT_ATOMS: atom_id res chain seq x y z
N MET A 1 -3.75 -14.29 -15.36
CA MET A 1 -4.52 -14.53 -14.12
C MET A 1 -5.85 -15.19 -14.48
N ASP A 2 -6.47 -14.66 -15.52
CA ASP A 2 -7.69 -15.08 -16.20
C ASP A 2 -7.78 -16.59 -16.43
N TYR A 3 -6.67 -17.24 -16.84
CA TYR A 3 -6.65 -18.70 -17.02
C TYR A 3 -6.90 -19.47 -15.71
N ILE A 4 -6.30 -19.02 -14.61
CA ILE A 4 -6.41 -19.68 -13.30
C ILE A 4 -7.81 -19.44 -12.73
N THR A 5 -8.31 -18.20 -12.78
CA THR A 5 -9.63 -17.84 -12.26
C THR A 5 -10.76 -18.51 -13.04
N LYS A 6 -10.67 -18.55 -14.38
CA LYS A 6 -11.60 -19.32 -15.22
C LYS A 6 -11.53 -20.81 -14.96
N LYS A 7 -10.34 -21.38 -14.78
CA LYS A 7 -10.19 -22.80 -14.47
C LYS A 7 -10.84 -23.18 -13.13
N ILE A 8 -10.71 -22.33 -12.11
CA ILE A 8 -11.34 -22.53 -10.80
C ILE A 8 -12.87 -22.35 -10.91
N SER A 9 -13.34 -21.30 -11.60
CA SER A 9 -14.77 -21.06 -11.82
C SER A 9 -15.44 -22.23 -12.59
N ASN A 10 -14.81 -22.69 -13.68
CA ASN A 10 -15.29 -23.84 -14.45
C ASN A 10 -15.31 -25.15 -13.63
N TRP A 11 -14.38 -25.31 -12.69
CA TRP A 11 -14.40 -26.45 -11.78
C TRP A 11 -15.58 -26.35 -10.79
N LEU A 12 -15.82 -25.16 -10.21
CA LEU A 12 -16.97 -24.92 -9.32
C LEU A 12 -18.32 -25.11 -10.03
N LEU A 13 -18.43 -24.67 -11.30
CA LEU A 13 -19.60 -24.91 -12.16
C LEU A 13 -19.83 -26.42 -12.37
N LYS A 14 -18.76 -27.16 -12.70
CA LYS A 14 -18.84 -28.60 -12.97
C LYS A 14 -19.33 -29.40 -11.75
N GLU A 15 -18.94 -28.98 -10.55
CA GLU A 15 -19.36 -29.60 -9.29
C GLU A 15 -20.72 -29.10 -8.79
N ASN A 16 -21.42 -28.25 -9.57
CA ASN A 16 -22.70 -27.62 -9.23
C ASN A 16 -22.68 -26.77 -7.94
N TYR A 17 -21.52 -26.21 -7.58
CA TYR A 17 -21.41 -25.27 -6.45
C TYR A 17 -21.87 -23.85 -6.79
N ILE A 18 -21.83 -23.49 -8.07
CA ILE A 18 -22.25 -22.19 -8.61
C ILE A 18 -23.05 -22.41 -9.90
N THR A 19 -23.82 -21.41 -10.30
CA THR A 19 -24.58 -21.38 -11.56
C THR A 19 -23.86 -20.55 -12.63
N ASP A 20 -24.23 -20.73 -13.91
CA ASP A 20 -23.58 -20.02 -15.03
C ASP A 20 -23.64 -18.49 -14.88
N ASP A 21 -24.74 -17.95 -14.33
CA ASP A 21 -24.91 -16.52 -14.04
C ASP A 21 -23.98 -16.00 -12.94
N GLN A 22 -23.48 -16.89 -12.07
CA GLN A 22 -22.54 -16.54 -11.00
C GLN A 22 -21.07 -16.69 -11.43
N ALA A 23 -20.80 -17.30 -12.58
CA ALA A 23 -19.45 -17.67 -12.99
C ALA A 23 -18.53 -16.45 -13.16
N ASP A 24 -19.04 -15.36 -13.75
CA ASP A 24 -18.30 -14.13 -14.00
C ASP A 24 -18.01 -13.36 -12.70
N ASP A 25 -19.00 -13.29 -11.80
CA ASP A 25 -18.84 -12.67 -10.48
C ASP A 25 -17.79 -13.42 -9.64
N ILE A 26 -17.77 -14.75 -9.72
CA ILE A 26 -16.77 -15.59 -9.05
C ILE A 26 -15.38 -15.38 -9.67
N ILE A 27 -15.26 -15.27 -10.99
CA ILE A 27 -13.99 -14.95 -11.65
C ILE A 27 -13.44 -13.62 -11.12
N TYR A 28 -14.28 -12.58 -11.09
CA TYR A 28 -13.89 -11.27 -10.58
C TYR A 28 -13.48 -11.31 -9.09
N ALA A 29 -14.26 -11.99 -8.26
CA ALA A 29 -13.94 -12.17 -6.84
C ALA A 29 -12.59 -12.89 -6.65
N LEU A 30 -12.33 -13.94 -7.42
CA LEU A 30 -11.05 -14.66 -7.40
C LEU A 30 -9.89 -13.77 -7.86
N GLU A 31 -10.08 -12.94 -8.88
CA GLU A 31 -9.06 -12.00 -9.32
C GLU A 31 -8.68 -11.03 -8.21
N ILE A 32 -9.65 -10.50 -7.48
CA ILE A 32 -9.41 -9.63 -6.31
C ILE A 32 -8.64 -10.39 -5.22
N VAL A 33 -9.11 -11.57 -4.85
CA VAL A 33 -8.54 -12.36 -3.76
C VAL A 33 -7.09 -12.72 -4.08
N ILE A 34 -6.84 -13.27 -5.27
CA ILE A 34 -5.49 -13.67 -5.69
C ILE A 34 -4.58 -12.44 -5.84
N SER A 35 -5.09 -11.33 -6.35
CA SER A 35 -4.33 -10.09 -6.49
C SER A 35 -3.90 -9.45 -5.18
N ASN A 36 -4.52 -9.84 -4.06
CA ASN A 36 -4.16 -9.38 -2.73
C ASN A 36 -3.32 -10.42 -1.97
N ILE A 37 -3.70 -11.70 -2.01
CA ILE A 37 -3.01 -12.77 -1.27
C ILE A 37 -1.58 -12.99 -1.78
N LEU A 38 -1.36 -13.00 -3.11
CA LEU A 38 -0.03 -13.27 -3.66
C LEU A 38 1.02 -12.23 -3.23
N PRO A 39 0.78 -10.91 -3.35
CA PRO A 39 1.71 -9.90 -2.84
C PRO A 39 1.98 -10.02 -1.34
N PHE A 40 0.95 -10.24 -0.51
CA PHE A 40 1.12 -10.35 0.94
C PHE A 40 1.94 -11.59 1.33
N THR A 41 1.67 -12.73 0.70
CA THR A 41 2.44 -13.96 0.90
C THR A 41 3.90 -13.75 0.50
N THR A 42 4.14 -13.05 -0.61
CA THR A 42 5.50 -12.71 -1.05
C THR A 42 6.22 -11.84 -0.03
N ILE A 43 5.57 -10.78 0.47
CA ILE A 43 6.16 -9.89 1.48
C ILE A 43 6.48 -10.64 2.77
N LEU A 44 5.62 -11.57 3.21
CA LEU A 44 5.91 -12.43 4.37
C LEU A 44 7.17 -13.27 4.15
N ILE A 45 7.29 -13.93 2.99
CA ILE A 45 8.47 -14.72 2.65
C ILE A 45 9.72 -13.85 2.65
N LEU A 46 9.68 -12.67 2.00
CA LEU A 46 10.80 -11.73 1.98
C LEU A 46 11.16 -11.27 3.40
N GLY A 47 10.17 -10.96 4.24
CA GLY A 47 10.36 -10.59 5.64
C GLY A 47 11.10 -11.66 6.45
N VAL A 48 10.75 -12.93 6.27
CA VAL A 48 11.43 -14.07 6.89
C VAL A 48 12.86 -14.22 6.35
N VAL A 49 13.02 -14.22 5.02
CA VAL A 49 14.32 -14.42 4.34
C VAL A 49 15.33 -13.33 4.72
N PHE A 50 14.89 -12.07 4.79
CA PHE A 50 15.76 -10.95 5.18
C PHE A 50 15.87 -10.78 6.71
N GLN A 51 15.16 -11.59 7.51
CA GLN A 51 15.09 -11.47 8.98
C GLN A 51 14.54 -10.10 9.45
N GLN A 52 13.61 -9.52 8.69
CA GLN A 52 13.02 -8.20 8.91
C GLN A 52 11.54 -8.31 9.28
N LEU A 53 11.19 -9.22 10.18
CA LEU A 53 9.81 -9.48 10.58
C LEU A 53 9.12 -8.25 11.17
N THR A 54 9.81 -7.47 12.00
CA THR A 54 9.24 -6.25 12.61
C THR A 54 8.84 -5.22 11.54
N LYS A 55 9.71 -4.97 10.55
CA LYS A 55 9.42 -4.06 9.41
C LYS A 55 8.29 -4.61 8.53
N THR A 56 8.20 -5.93 8.40
CA THR A 56 7.11 -6.60 7.67
C THR A 56 5.75 -6.40 8.35
N VAL A 57 5.68 -6.58 9.67
CA VAL A 57 4.47 -6.32 10.45
C VAL A 57 4.07 -4.84 10.37
N LEU A 58 5.04 -3.93 10.54
CA LEU A 58 4.84 -2.49 10.38
C LEU A 58 4.29 -2.14 9.00
N PHE A 59 4.85 -2.74 7.94
CA PHE A 59 4.37 -2.54 6.58
C PHE A 59 2.90 -2.95 6.46
N PHE A 60 2.50 -4.12 6.94
CA PHE A 60 1.10 -4.53 6.86
C PHE A 60 0.18 -3.62 7.66
N LEU A 61 0.52 -3.28 8.91
CA LEU A 61 -0.32 -2.42 9.74
C LEU A 61 -0.58 -1.06 9.08
N VAL A 62 0.48 -0.42 8.57
CA VAL A 62 0.38 0.91 7.99
C VAL A 62 -0.18 0.82 6.55
N PHE A 63 0.43 0.05 5.66
CA PHE A 63 0.03 -0.01 4.26
C PHE A 63 -1.40 -0.53 4.08
N VAL A 64 -1.77 -1.62 4.77
CA VAL A 64 -3.12 -2.19 4.68
C VAL A 64 -4.14 -1.26 5.35
N GLY A 65 -3.80 -0.70 6.52
CA GLY A 65 -4.67 0.25 7.22
C GLY A 65 -5.04 1.46 6.35
N PHE A 66 -4.04 2.08 5.72
CA PHE A 66 -4.27 3.20 4.81
C PHE A 66 -5.04 2.79 3.53
N ARG A 67 -4.84 1.56 3.03
CA ARG A 67 -5.53 1.03 1.84
C ARG A 67 -7.00 0.67 2.10
N ILE A 68 -7.39 0.38 3.34
CA ILE A 68 -8.80 0.20 3.71
C ILE A 68 -9.52 1.55 3.76
N LEU A 69 -8.85 2.60 4.23
CA LEU A 69 -9.44 3.95 4.40
C LEU A 69 -9.68 4.69 3.09
N ARG A 70 -8.76 4.58 2.12
CA ARG A 70 -8.97 5.08 0.76
C ARG A 70 -9.35 3.91 -0.11
N ASP A 71 -10.65 3.83 -0.36
CA ASP A 71 -11.35 2.86 -1.17
C ASP A 71 -10.45 2.22 -2.25
N ARG A 72 -10.42 0.89 -2.27
CA ARG A 72 -9.28 0.09 -2.73
C ARG A 72 -8.89 0.45 -4.16
N TYR A 73 -7.76 1.14 -4.35
CA TYR A 73 -7.13 1.19 -5.67
C TYR A 73 -6.80 -0.24 -6.09
N HIS A 74 -7.53 -0.76 -7.08
CA HIS A 74 -7.13 -1.92 -7.83
C HIS A 74 -6.47 -1.42 -9.11
N ALA A 75 -5.16 -1.66 -9.20
CA ALA A 75 -4.46 -1.44 -10.45
C ALA A 75 -5.14 -2.30 -11.53
N PRO A 76 -5.27 -1.82 -12.78
CA PRO A 76 -6.05 -2.48 -13.83
C PRO A 76 -5.50 -3.85 -14.25
N THR A 77 -4.37 -4.28 -13.70
CA THR A 77 -3.78 -5.60 -13.94
C THR A 77 -3.15 -6.11 -12.66
N PHE A 78 -3.23 -7.43 -12.42
CA PHE A 78 -2.54 -8.10 -11.32
C PHE A 78 -1.07 -7.71 -11.20
N LEU A 79 -0.35 -7.73 -12.33
CA LEU A 79 1.09 -7.47 -12.37
C LEU A 79 1.41 -6.07 -11.81
N LYS A 80 0.62 -5.05 -12.15
CA LYS A 80 0.79 -3.70 -11.60
C LYS A 80 0.56 -3.67 -10.10
N CYS A 81 -0.49 -4.35 -9.58
CA CYS A 81 -0.75 -4.41 -8.14
C CYS A 81 0.38 -5.12 -7.39
N TYR A 82 0.88 -6.21 -7.98
CA TYR A 82 1.99 -6.99 -7.42
C TYR A 82 3.28 -6.18 -7.37
N ILE A 83 3.71 -5.61 -8.50
CA ILE A 83 4.92 -4.78 -8.57
C ILE A 83 4.80 -3.59 -7.63
N LEU A 84 3.63 -2.93 -7.60
CA LEU A 84 3.42 -1.81 -6.69
C LEU A 84 3.57 -2.22 -5.24
N THR A 85 2.89 -3.28 -4.81
CA THR A 85 2.83 -3.68 -3.40
C THR A 85 4.17 -4.27 -2.93
N VAL A 86 4.71 -5.25 -3.67
CA VAL A 86 5.99 -5.89 -3.34
C VAL A 86 7.15 -4.92 -3.54
N GLY A 87 7.15 -4.15 -4.62
CA GLY A 87 8.17 -3.14 -4.89
C GLY A 87 8.18 -2.03 -3.83
N SER A 88 7.02 -1.65 -3.30
CA SER A 88 6.93 -0.70 -2.18
C SER A 88 7.56 -1.25 -0.91
N PHE A 89 7.34 -2.53 -0.59
CA PHE A 89 7.98 -3.15 0.56
C PHE A 89 9.50 -3.20 0.38
N ILE A 90 9.98 -3.65 -0.79
CA ILE A 90 11.41 -3.72 -1.11
C ILE A 90 12.04 -2.33 -1.04
N SER A 91 11.40 -1.29 -1.60
CA SER A 91 11.96 0.06 -1.57
C SER A 91 12.06 0.62 -0.16
N CYS A 92 11.03 0.44 0.69
CA CYS A 92 11.10 0.81 2.10
C CYS A 92 12.24 0.06 2.82
N LEU A 93 12.37 -1.25 2.56
CA LEU A 93 13.39 -2.08 3.19
C LEU A 93 14.80 -1.65 2.78
N VAL A 94 15.06 -1.53 1.48
CA VAL A 94 16.35 -1.13 0.93
C VAL A 94 16.76 0.25 1.43
N MET A 95 15.85 1.24 1.39
CA MET A 95 16.14 2.58 1.90
C MET A 95 16.45 2.56 3.41
N SER A 96 15.74 1.74 4.19
CA SER A 96 16.01 1.62 5.63
C SER A 96 17.40 1.05 5.95
N LEU A 97 18.00 0.29 5.02
CA LEU A 97 19.32 -0.34 5.19
C LEU A 97 20.47 0.50 4.63
N ILE A 98 20.22 1.33 3.60
CA ILE A 98 21.26 2.13 2.94
C ILE A 98 21.51 3.47 3.64
N ILE A 99 20.46 4.08 4.19
CA ILE A 99 20.59 5.41 4.80
C ILE A 99 21.38 5.30 6.11
N ASN A 100 22.47 6.04 6.24
CA ASN A 100 23.30 6.03 7.44
C ASN A 100 22.73 6.91 8.56
N LEU A 101 23.23 6.75 9.79
CA LEU A 101 22.78 7.50 10.97
C LEU A 101 22.92 9.01 10.84
N GLU A 102 24.04 9.46 10.27
CA GLU A 102 24.37 10.88 10.14
C GLU A 102 23.40 11.65 9.23
N VAL A 103 22.89 11.00 8.18
CA VAL A 103 22.03 11.62 7.16
C VAL A 103 20.54 11.30 7.36
N GLN A 104 20.21 10.41 8.28
CA GLN A 104 18.86 9.91 8.51
C GLN A 104 17.84 11.00 8.85
N LEU A 105 18.20 11.89 9.77
CA LEU A 105 17.30 12.94 10.24
C LEU A 105 16.94 13.88 9.08
N LEU A 106 17.95 14.28 8.31
CA LEU A 106 17.79 15.12 7.12
C LEU A 106 16.93 14.41 6.06
N PHE A 107 17.20 13.13 5.80
CA PHE A 107 16.43 12.32 4.86
C PHE A 107 14.96 12.22 5.29
N THR A 108 14.71 11.89 6.56
CA THR A 108 13.35 11.78 7.12
C THR A 108 12.61 13.11 7.00
N PHE A 109 13.28 14.22 7.31
CA PHE A 109 12.71 15.56 7.19
C PHE A 109 12.35 15.90 5.72
N TYR A 110 13.25 15.60 4.79
CA TYR A 110 13.01 15.78 3.36
C TYR A 110 11.80 14.95 2.88
N MET A 111 11.71 13.68 3.29
CA MET A 111 10.59 12.82 2.94
C MET A 111 9.26 13.32 3.50
N VAL A 112 9.24 13.84 4.73
CA VAL A 112 8.03 14.43 5.32
C VAL A 112 7.60 15.70 4.57
N ILE A 113 8.54 16.55 4.16
CA ILE A 113 8.23 17.72 3.32
C ILE A 113 7.62 17.27 2.00
N LEU A 114 8.22 16.29 1.32
CA LEU A 114 7.68 15.75 0.07
C LEU A 114 6.26 15.19 0.24
N ASN A 115 6.01 14.46 1.34
CA ASN A 115 4.69 13.95 1.68
C ASN A 115 3.66 15.09 1.80
N ILE A 116 4.00 16.16 2.51
CA ILE A 116 3.13 17.33 2.69
C ILE A 116 2.91 18.06 1.35
N LEU A 117 3.95 18.26 0.55
CA LEU A 117 3.85 18.92 -0.76
C LEU A 117 2.94 18.14 -1.71
N LEU A 118 3.16 16.82 -1.86
CA LEU A 118 2.31 15.97 -2.68
C LEU A 118 0.87 15.98 -2.18
N PHE A 119 0.67 15.95 -0.87
CA PHE A 119 -0.64 16.03 -0.26
C PHE A 119 -1.35 17.37 -0.56
N VAL A 120 -0.68 18.51 -0.40
CA VAL A 120 -1.25 19.84 -0.68
C VAL A 120 -1.62 19.97 -2.16
N VAL A 121 -0.72 19.58 -3.06
CA VAL A 121 -0.97 19.59 -4.50
C VAL A 121 -2.20 18.74 -4.85
N PHE A 122 -2.39 17.59 -4.19
CA PHE A 122 -3.54 16.74 -4.47
C PHE A 122 -4.84 17.12 -3.78
N LYS A 123 -4.78 17.72 -2.59
CA LYS A 123 -5.98 18.25 -1.94
C LYS A 123 -6.72 19.21 -2.86
N THR A 124 -6.00 20.01 -3.64
CA THR A 124 -6.60 20.93 -4.62
C THR A 124 -7.35 20.25 -5.77
N LYS A 125 -7.14 18.95 -6.00
CA LYS A 125 -7.83 18.18 -7.06
C LYS A 125 -8.92 17.25 -6.54
N ILE A 126 -8.76 16.71 -5.32
CA ILE A 126 -9.68 15.73 -4.71
C ILE A 126 -11.03 16.35 -4.28
N ASP A 127 -11.08 17.67 -4.03
CA ASP A 127 -12.27 18.35 -3.49
C ASP A 127 -13.47 18.42 -4.46
N GLU A 128 -13.33 17.99 -5.73
CA GLU A 128 -14.44 18.02 -6.71
C GLU A 128 -15.36 16.78 -6.69
N GLY A 129 -15.04 15.69 -5.97
CA GLY A 129 -15.83 14.44 -6.11
C GLY A 129 -15.87 13.43 -4.95
N GLN A 130 -15.24 13.67 -3.80
CA GLN A 130 -15.22 12.73 -2.68
C GLN A 130 -15.98 13.22 -1.43
N ASN A 131 -16.49 12.27 -0.64
CA ASN A 131 -17.25 12.53 0.59
C ASN A 131 -16.38 13.29 1.62
N GLN A 132 -16.76 14.54 1.91
CA GLN A 132 -15.97 15.51 2.70
C GLN A 132 -15.52 14.98 4.08
N LYS A 133 -16.32 14.13 4.73
CA LYS A 133 -15.99 13.50 6.02
C LYS A 133 -14.86 12.45 5.93
N SER A 134 -14.82 11.65 4.86
CA SER A 134 -13.76 10.63 4.67
C SER A 134 -12.41 11.29 4.43
N ASN A 135 -12.40 12.40 3.70
CA ASN A 135 -11.20 13.20 3.46
C ASN A 135 -10.66 13.80 4.76
N PHE A 136 -11.53 14.31 5.64
CA PHE A 136 -11.10 14.84 6.93
C PHE A 136 -10.38 13.80 7.80
N ILE A 137 -10.94 12.59 7.92
CA ILE A 137 -10.34 11.49 8.72
C ILE A 137 -8.99 11.09 8.14
N TYR A 138 -8.90 10.90 6.81
CA TYR A 138 -7.65 10.55 6.15
C TYR A 138 -6.57 11.62 6.40
N ASN A 139 -6.92 12.89 6.26
CA ASN A 139 -6.00 14.01 6.44
C ASN A 139 -5.47 14.06 7.86
N PHE A 140 -6.35 13.88 8.85
CA PHE A 140 -5.97 13.83 10.26
C PHE A 140 -4.96 12.69 10.49
N ILE A 141 -5.27 11.48 10.02
CA ILE A 141 -4.40 10.31 10.15
C ILE A 141 -3.03 10.54 9.49
N LEU A 142 -2.99 11.15 8.30
CA LEU A 142 -1.74 11.43 7.58
C LEU A 142 -0.87 12.48 8.30
N ILE A 143 -1.47 13.54 8.84
CA ILE A 143 -0.75 14.56 9.61
C ILE A 143 -0.20 13.96 10.90
N THR A 144 -1.01 13.15 11.60
CA THR A 144 -0.58 12.43 12.80
C THR A 144 0.57 11.48 12.48
N TYR A 145 0.50 10.74 11.36
CA TYR A 145 1.55 9.83 10.91
C TYR A 145 2.89 10.54 10.65
N ASN A 146 2.87 11.66 9.91
CA ASN A 146 4.08 12.43 9.61
C ASN A 146 4.69 13.05 10.87
N SER A 147 3.86 13.61 11.75
CA SER A 147 4.29 14.16 13.04
C SER A 147 4.96 13.08 13.90
N LEU A 148 4.37 11.89 13.95
CA LEU A 148 4.91 10.75 14.68
C LEU A 148 6.25 10.26 14.09
N CYS A 149 6.40 10.22 12.77
CA CYS A 149 7.68 9.90 12.12
C CYS A 149 8.80 10.87 12.53
N LEU A 150 8.52 12.18 12.58
CA LEU A 150 9.49 13.20 13.01
C LEU A 150 9.87 13.05 14.48
N ILE A 151 8.89 12.80 15.35
CA ILE A 151 9.15 12.60 16.78
C ILE A 151 10.02 11.35 16.98
N LEU A 152 9.64 10.22 16.38
CA LEU A 152 10.39 8.97 16.49
C LEU A 152 11.81 9.06 15.92
N SER A 153 12.03 9.88 14.88
CA SER A 153 13.37 10.08 14.30
C SER A 153 14.37 10.64 15.31
N LYS A 154 13.91 11.31 16.37
CA LYS A 154 14.75 11.83 17.45
C LYS A 154 15.09 10.79 18.53
N PHE A 155 14.31 9.71 18.66
CA PHE A 155 14.40 8.74 19.76
C PHE A 155 15.21 7.47 19.41
N VAL A 156 16.19 7.57 18.49
CA VAL A 156 17.17 6.50 18.16
C VAL A 156 16.56 5.24 17.51
N LEU A 157 15.38 5.34 16.88
CA LEU A 157 14.80 4.28 16.03
C LEU A 157 15.11 4.52 14.55
N HIS A 158 16.40 4.50 14.21
CA HIS A 158 16.91 4.93 12.91
C HIS A 158 16.20 4.24 11.73
N GLU A 159 16.34 2.92 11.64
CA GLU A 159 15.94 2.18 10.44
C GLU A 159 14.42 2.19 10.25
N TYR A 160 13.68 2.20 11.37
CA TYR A 160 12.22 2.20 11.37
C TYR A 160 11.64 3.54 10.89
N THR A 161 12.28 4.66 11.24
CA THR A 161 11.77 5.99 10.84
C THR A 161 12.03 6.28 9.37
N VAL A 162 13.17 5.85 8.82
CA VAL A 162 13.42 5.87 7.36
C VAL A 162 12.39 4.99 6.66
N PHE A 163 12.19 3.75 7.13
CA PHE A 163 11.21 2.83 6.57
C PHE A 163 9.78 3.44 6.52
N LEU A 164 9.33 4.04 7.63
CA LEU A 164 8.01 4.66 7.74
C LEU A 164 7.89 5.92 6.87
N SER A 165 8.91 6.78 6.81
CA SER A 165 8.85 7.99 5.97
C SER A 165 8.74 7.67 4.48
N VAL A 166 9.44 6.64 3.99
CA VAL A 166 9.31 6.13 2.62
C VAL A 166 7.92 5.53 2.39
N LEU A 167 7.43 4.74 3.35
CA LEU A 167 6.09 4.14 3.27
C LEU A 167 4.99 5.20 3.17
N GLY A 168 5.11 6.30 3.92
CA GLY A 168 4.20 7.44 3.84
C GLY A 168 4.15 8.02 2.42
N LEU A 169 5.31 8.24 1.80
CA LEU A 169 5.40 8.80 0.45
C LEU A 169 4.71 7.91 -0.58
N ILE A 170 4.90 6.61 -0.47
CA ILE A 170 4.27 5.61 -1.31
C ILE A 170 2.75 5.63 -1.13
N ILE A 171 2.26 5.70 0.10
CA ILE A 171 0.81 5.76 0.39
C ILE A 171 0.17 7.00 -0.25
N VAL A 172 0.82 8.16 -0.14
CA VAL A 172 0.36 9.38 -0.80
C VAL A 172 0.38 9.20 -2.32
N SER A 173 1.48 8.71 -2.88
CA SER A 173 1.68 8.53 -4.33
C SER A 173 0.73 7.51 -4.98
N THR A 174 0.41 6.43 -4.28
CA THR A 174 -0.52 5.40 -4.77
C THR A 174 -1.96 5.87 -4.76
N SER A 175 -2.31 6.68 -3.77
CA SER A 175 -3.62 7.30 -3.70
C SER A 175 -3.83 8.34 -4.80
N ILE A 176 -2.75 9.00 -5.21
CA ILE A 176 -2.69 9.91 -6.37
C ILE A 176 -2.97 9.17 -7.68
N ALA A 177 -2.32 8.02 -7.88
CA ALA A 177 -2.43 7.25 -9.12
C ALA A 177 -3.86 6.79 -9.43
N LYS A 178 -4.74 6.67 -8.42
CA LYS A 178 -6.16 6.33 -8.57
C LYS A 178 -6.95 7.42 -9.30
N GLU A 179 -6.64 8.69 -9.11
CA GLU A 179 -7.44 9.80 -9.66
C GLU A 179 -7.27 9.93 -11.19
N LYS A 180 -6.09 9.59 -11.73
CA LYS A 180 -5.84 9.66 -13.17
C LYS A 180 -6.43 8.51 -13.98
N SER A 181 -6.93 7.45 -13.34
CA SER A 181 -7.49 6.27 -14.02
C SER A 181 -9.01 6.28 -14.16
N ASN A 182 -9.68 7.28 -13.59
CA ASN A 182 -11.09 7.58 -13.81
C ASN A 182 -11.21 8.74 -14.80
#